data_AF-A0A7D3VVI9-F1
#
_entry.id   AF-A0A7D3VVI9-F1
#
_cell.length_a   1.000
_cell.length_b   1.000
_cell.length_c   1.000
_cell.angle_alpha   90.00
_cell.angle_beta   90.00
_cell.angle_gamma   90.00
#
_symmetry.space_group_name_H-M   'P 1'
#
loop_
_entity.id
_entity.type
_entity.pdbx_description
1 polymer ?
#
loop_
_entity_poly.entity_id
_entity_poly.type
_entity_poly.pdbx_seq_one_letter_code
_entity_poly.pdbx_strand_id
1 'polypeptide(L)'
;MIGSPPFELLDGLLGRRTDDPGLIELHRDYPLKPLPAFTDRGDISPTGSAAHGFELTYQATARVPGCYPSIRVRGRGALLGYLTKVWIREDYPLPMGDGLSTALPEPEARARALHSSVQEYGNIVHVLRRDERSTLEARYHDDGRFIWFLLTLNERDEDDPELLKSADAVLAAAPAREYPSWPEPGADEPFPAALRALHDHQAAHGFGEIDFEMRDHFAFGGPHAWTGNPAAEREFRVFGHDGSGGLAAFWLVHEGRPVEEQPVVFLESEGAMGPVAPNLCDLLHLLAGGIGPYEAITFGASYWDADPQPEIARIAEDHFGPRRARTPQEIIDDADGEYSDLMDRVDALSTH
;
A
#
# COMPACT_ATOMS: atom_id res chain seq x y z
N MET A 1 -35.57 14.44 2.23
CA MET A 1 -35.29 13.26 1.39
C MET A 1 -33.98 13.54 0.71
N ILE A 2 -32.98 12.69 0.92
CA ILE A 2 -31.70 12.79 0.21
C ILE A 2 -31.99 12.36 -1.24
N GLY A 3 -31.67 13.22 -2.21
CA GLY A 3 -31.84 12.93 -3.65
C GLY A 3 -30.75 11.99 -4.17
N SER A 4 -30.78 11.65 -5.46
CA SER A 4 -29.63 11.02 -6.13
C SER A 4 -28.64 12.11 -6.60
N PRO A 5 -27.32 11.84 -6.62
CA PRO A 5 -26.34 12.78 -7.15
C PRO A 5 -26.55 12.96 -8.66
N PRO A 6 -26.26 14.13 -9.25
CA PRO A 6 -26.21 14.30 -10.71
C PRO A 6 -25.16 13.38 -11.34
N PHE A 7 -25.41 12.92 -12.57
CA PHE A 7 -24.48 12.02 -13.26
C PHE A 7 -23.13 12.69 -13.53
N GLU A 8 -23.14 13.98 -13.82
CA GLU A 8 -21.99 14.81 -14.10
C GLU A 8 -21.05 14.93 -12.89
N LEU A 9 -21.60 14.87 -11.68
CA LEU A 9 -20.81 14.77 -10.45
C LEU A 9 -20.12 13.40 -10.37
N LEU A 10 -20.85 12.31 -10.61
CA LEU A 10 -20.30 10.96 -10.59
C LEU A 10 -19.22 10.78 -11.67
N ASP A 11 -19.46 11.28 -12.88
CA ASP A 11 -18.52 11.26 -14.00
C ASP A 11 -17.26 12.09 -13.69
N GLY A 12 -17.43 13.27 -13.10
CA GLY A 12 -16.31 14.13 -12.67
C GLY A 12 -15.44 13.53 -11.56
N LEU A 13 -16.04 12.72 -10.69
CA LEU A 13 -15.36 12.02 -9.59
C LEU A 13 -14.68 10.71 -10.03
N LEU A 14 -14.98 10.17 -11.21
CA LEU A 14 -14.30 9.00 -11.75
C LEU A 14 -12.78 9.25 -11.84
N GLY A 15 -11.97 8.32 -11.33
CA GLY A 15 -10.52 8.42 -11.25
C GLY A 15 -9.99 9.31 -10.12
N ARG A 16 -10.85 9.90 -9.28
CA ARG A 16 -10.42 10.64 -8.08
C ARG A 16 -10.03 9.68 -6.95
N ARG A 17 -9.08 10.14 -6.12
CA ARG A 17 -8.62 9.43 -4.93
C ARG A 17 -9.68 9.41 -3.84
N THR A 18 -9.62 8.42 -2.95
CA THR A 18 -10.53 8.32 -1.79
C THR A 18 -10.43 9.47 -0.81
N ASP A 19 -9.32 10.22 -0.79
CA ASP A 19 -9.15 11.43 0.02
C ASP A 19 -9.52 12.74 -0.71
N ASP A 20 -10.01 12.66 -1.96
CA ASP A 20 -10.48 13.84 -2.70
C ASP A 20 -11.67 14.50 -1.97
N PRO A 21 -11.64 15.83 -1.73
CA PRO A 21 -12.70 16.52 -1.01
C PRO A 21 -14.09 16.30 -1.61
N GLY A 22 -14.22 16.25 -2.94
CA GLY A 22 -15.50 16.02 -3.61
C GLY A 22 -16.04 14.60 -3.39
N LEU A 23 -15.15 13.61 -3.26
CA LEU A 23 -15.55 12.25 -2.97
C LEU A 23 -15.89 12.05 -1.48
N ILE A 24 -15.19 12.74 -0.59
CA ILE A 24 -15.53 12.82 0.85
C ILE A 24 -16.91 13.48 1.03
N GLU A 25 -17.18 14.56 0.31
CA GLU A 25 -18.49 15.22 0.30
C GLU A 25 -19.59 14.30 -0.24
N LEU A 26 -19.34 13.56 -1.33
CA LEU A 26 -20.28 12.55 -1.83
C LEU A 26 -20.60 11.49 -0.76
N HIS A 27 -19.60 10.95 -0.06
CA HIS A 27 -19.80 9.98 1.02
C HIS A 27 -20.53 10.55 2.23
N ARG A 28 -20.43 11.85 2.46
CA ARG A 28 -21.13 12.55 3.53
C ARG A 28 -22.60 12.81 3.18
N ASP A 29 -22.84 13.23 1.94
CA ASP A 29 -24.16 13.70 1.50
C ASP A 29 -25.09 12.56 1.07
N TYR A 30 -24.52 11.43 0.65
CA TYR A 30 -25.25 10.23 0.27
C TYR A 30 -24.93 9.09 1.24
N PRO A 31 -25.90 8.29 1.70
CA PRO A 31 -25.73 7.23 2.70
C PRO A 31 -24.97 6.02 2.12
N LEU A 32 -23.74 6.24 1.70
CA LEU A 32 -22.78 5.27 1.22
C LEU A 32 -22.12 4.59 2.43
N LYS A 33 -21.60 3.38 2.22
CA LYS A 33 -20.65 2.79 3.17
C LYS A 33 -19.44 3.74 3.28
N PRO A 34 -18.78 3.84 4.45
CA PRO A 34 -17.55 4.62 4.59
C PRO A 34 -16.56 4.29 3.48
N LEU A 35 -15.77 5.29 3.09
CA LEU A 35 -14.68 5.11 2.15
C LEU A 35 -13.82 3.92 2.59
N PRO A 36 -13.51 2.98 1.68
CA PRO A 36 -12.67 1.85 2.01
C PRO A 36 -11.27 2.32 2.43
N ALA A 37 -10.75 1.73 3.50
CA ALA A 37 -9.34 1.78 3.81
C ALA A 37 -8.64 0.69 2.99
N PHE A 38 -7.49 1.02 2.40
CA PHE A 38 -6.70 0.06 1.62
C PHE A 38 -5.42 -0.24 2.37
N THR A 39 -5.06 -1.52 2.40
CA THR A 39 -3.86 -2.06 3.04
C THR A 39 -3.09 -2.88 2.02
N ASP A 40 -1.77 -2.90 2.10
CA ASP A 40 -0.84 -3.71 1.28
C ASP A 40 -1.19 -5.21 1.14
N ARG A 41 -2.04 -5.74 2.03
CA ARG A 41 -2.48 -7.13 2.08
C ARG A 41 -3.76 -7.39 1.29
N GLY A 42 -3.62 -7.57 -0.03
CA GLY A 42 -4.61 -8.20 -0.91
C GLY A 42 -4.86 -7.47 -2.24
N ASP A 43 -5.34 -8.18 -3.27
CA ASP A 43 -5.93 -7.53 -4.45
C ASP A 43 -7.28 -6.93 -4.03
N ILE A 44 -7.29 -5.66 -3.62
CA ILE A 44 -8.50 -5.03 -3.06
C ILE A 44 -9.25 -4.28 -4.16
N SER A 45 -10.37 -4.86 -4.61
CA SER A 45 -11.44 -4.14 -5.30
C SER A 45 -12.65 -3.97 -4.37
N PRO A 46 -12.60 -3.11 -3.34
CA PRO A 46 -13.70 -2.95 -2.42
C PRO A 46 -14.85 -2.18 -3.09
N THR A 47 -16.06 -2.73 -2.99
CA THR A 47 -17.29 -2.12 -3.51
C THR A 47 -17.99 -1.30 -2.41
N GLY A 48 -18.21 -0.01 -2.67
CA GLY A 48 -19.08 0.86 -1.89
C GLY A 48 -20.44 1.01 -2.57
N SER A 49 -21.45 0.25 -2.12
CA SER A 49 -22.81 0.31 -2.69
C SER A 49 -23.70 1.30 -1.91
N ALA A 50 -24.50 2.11 -2.62
CA ALA A 50 -25.55 2.96 -2.04
C ALA A 50 -26.96 2.44 -2.35
N ALA A 51 -27.95 2.91 -1.58
CA ALA A 51 -29.36 2.58 -1.72
C ALA A 51 -30.15 3.44 -2.73
N HIS A 52 -29.49 4.28 -3.53
CA HIS A 52 -30.12 5.29 -4.40
C HIS A 52 -29.89 5.05 -5.91
N GLY A 53 -29.87 3.77 -6.30
CA GLY A 53 -29.70 3.34 -7.68
C GLY A 53 -28.33 3.53 -8.30
N PHE A 54 -27.30 3.70 -7.48
CA PHE A 54 -25.92 3.66 -7.96
C PHE A 54 -24.99 2.93 -6.98
N GLU A 55 -23.89 2.42 -7.50
CA GLU A 55 -22.83 1.76 -6.75
C GLU A 55 -21.46 2.21 -7.24
N LEU A 56 -20.56 2.45 -6.29
CA LEU A 56 -19.21 2.91 -6.52
C LEU A 56 -18.27 1.73 -6.31
N THR A 57 -17.48 1.38 -7.33
CA THR A 57 -16.38 0.43 -7.18
C THR A 57 -15.09 1.21 -7.05
N TYR A 58 -14.39 0.95 -5.96
CA TYR A 58 -13.05 1.47 -5.76
C TYR A 58 -12.04 0.38 -6.07
N GLN A 59 -10.85 0.80 -6.47
CA GLN A 59 -9.72 -0.10 -6.62
C GLN A 59 -8.49 0.62 -6.09
N ALA A 60 -7.75 -0.04 -5.20
CA ALA A 60 -6.37 0.36 -4.95
C ALA A 60 -5.52 -0.25 -6.06
N THR A 61 -4.80 0.60 -6.76
CA THR A 61 -3.67 0.13 -7.56
C THR A 61 -2.45 0.85 -7.02
N ALA A 62 -1.51 0.10 -6.47
CA ALA A 62 -0.16 0.59 -6.30
C ALA A 62 0.43 0.76 -7.71
N ARG A 63 0.32 1.97 -8.26
CA ARG A 63 1.00 2.32 -9.51
C ARG A 63 2.19 3.17 -9.13
N VAL A 64 3.38 2.59 -9.19
CA VAL A 64 4.63 3.36 -9.23
C VAL A 64 4.77 3.81 -10.67
N PRO A 65 4.73 5.12 -10.94
CA PRO A 65 5.01 5.59 -12.29
C PRO A 65 6.44 5.21 -12.68
N GLY A 66 6.61 4.56 -13.84
CA GLY A 66 7.93 4.19 -14.37
C GLY A 66 8.45 2.77 -14.04
N CYS A 67 7.66 1.88 -13.44
CA CYS A 67 8.07 0.50 -13.16
C CYS A 67 7.20 -0.54 -13.89
N TYR A 68 7.79 -1.26 -14.86
CA TYR A 68 7.19 -2.43 -15.50
C TYR A 68 7.95 -3.73 -15.12
N PRO A 69 7.28 -4.87 -14.83
CA PRO A 69 5.82 -5.03 -14.74
C PRO A 69 5.25 -4.37 -13.48
N SER A 70 3.92 -4.27 -13.38
CA SER A 70 3.20 -3.75 -12.22
C SER A 70 3.52 -4.56 -10.96
N ILE A 71 4.57 -4.15 -10.25
CA ILE A 71 4.95 -4.72 -8.97
C ILE A 71 3.90 -4.26 -7.95
N ARG A 72 3.29 -5.22 -7.24
CA ARG A 72 2.61 -4.92 -5.97
C ARG A 72 3.64 -4.22 -5.09
N VAL A 73 3.44 -2.93 -4.86
CA VAL A 73 4.21 -2.23 -3.84
C VAL A 73 3.76 -2.79 -2.50
N ARG A 74 4.52 -3.75 -1.98
CA ARG A 74 4.54 -4.04 -0.55
C ARG A 74 5.42 -2.96 0.09
N GLY A 75 4.93 -2.34 1.16
CA GLY A 75 5.72 -1.42 1.98
C GLY A 75 5.84 0.04 1.50
N ARG A 76 4.88 0.59 0.75
CA ARG A 76 4.80 2.06 0.57
C ARG A 76 3.47 2.61 1.08
N GLY A 77 3.34 2.70 2.40
CA GLY A 77 2.31 3.50 3.06
C GLY A 77 0.87 3.12 2.72
N ALA A 78 -0.07 3.94 3.19
CA ALA A 78 -1.48 3.70 2.96
C ALA A 78 -1.75 3.62 1.44
N LEU A 79 -2.12 2.42 0.96
CA LEU A 79 -2.55 2.24 -0.42
C LEU A 79 -3.62 3.28 -0.76
N LEU A 80 -3.43 3.94 -1.89
CA LEU A 80 -4.35 4.97 -2.33
C LEU A 80 -5.40 4.33 -3.23
N GLY A 81 -6.66 4.45 -2.81
CA GLY A 81 -7.80 4.01 -3.60
C GLY A 81 -8.25 5.05 -4.60
N TYR A 82 -8.73 4.59 -5.76
CA TYR A 82 -9.36 5.43 -6.77
C TYR A 82 -10.76 4.93 -7.07
N LEU A 83 -11.69 5.86 -7.36
CA LEU A 83 -12.99 5.49 -7.90
C LEU A 83 -12.81 5.03 -9.35
N THR A 84 -12.92 3.74 -9.64
CA THR A 84 -12.66 3.21 -10.99
C THR A 84 -13.92 2.88 -11.77
N LYS A 85 -15.03 2.58 -11.08
CA LYS A 85 -16.31 2.29 -11.74
C LYS A 85 -17.48 2.89 -10.99
N VAL A 86 -18.46 3.34 -11.76
CA VAL A 86 -19.77 3.75 -11.27
C VAL A 86 -20.82 2.92 -11.98
N TRP A 87 -21.59 2.17 -11.21
CA TRP A 87 -22.72 1.39 -11.68
C TRP A 87 -23.98 2.21 -11.47
N ILE A 88 -24.79 2.39 -12.52
CA ILE A 88 -26.10 3.06 -12.44
C ILE A 88 -27.18 2.02 -12.70
N ARG A 89 -28.06 1.81 -11.73
CA ARG A 89 -29.11 0.79 -11.72
C ARG A 89 -30.46 1.40 -12.09
N GLU A 90 -31.45 0.54 -12.33
CA GLU A 90 -32.77 0.93 -12.85
C GLU A 90 -33.49 2.03 -12.05
N ASP A 91 -33.24 2.12 -10.74
CA ASP A 91 -33.84 3.06 -9.80
C ASP A 91 -33.16 4.44 -9.75
N TYR A 92 -32.12 4.68 -10.56
CA TYR A 92 -31.50 6.00 -10.67
C TYR A 92 -32.42 6.98 -11.41
N PRO A 93 -32.91 8.06 -10.76
CA PRO A 93 -34.02 8.86 -11.27
C PRO A 93 -33.61 10.03 -12.17
N LEU A 94 -32.29 10.31 -12.27
CA LEU A 94 -31.77 11.48 -12.97
C LEU A 94 -31.26 11.11 -14.37
N PRO A 95 -31.35 12.04 -15.35
CA PRO A 95 -30.75 11.84 -16.67
C PRO A 95 -29.21 11.80 -16.59
N MET A 96 -28.57 11.14 -17.56
CA MET A 96 -27.11 11.04 -17.67
C MET A 96 -26.55 11.86 -18.86
N GLY A 97 -27.29 12.88 -19.30
CA GLY A 97 -26.96 13.65 -20.51
C GLY A 97 -27.40 12.96 -21.81
N ASP A 98 -27.43 13.70 -22.92
CA ASP A 98 -27.73 13.20 -24.28
C ASP A 98 -29.02 12.37 -24.44
N GLY A 99 -29.99 12.57 -23.55
CA GLY A 99 -31.24 11.79 -23.51
C GLY A 99 -31.07 10.37 -22.96
N LEU A 100 -29.93 10.05 -22.34
CA LEU A 100 -29.68 8.79 -21.65
C LEU A 100 -30.39 8.78 -20.29
N SER A 101 -31.08 7.68 -20.02
CA SER A 101 -31.71 7.38 -18.73
C SER A 101 -31.88 5.87 -18.59
N THR A 102 -32.20 5.40 -17.38
CA THR A 102 -32.51 3.99 -17.11
C THR A 102 -33.76 3.48 -17.84
N ALA A 103 -34.56 4.40 -18.40
CA ALA A 103 -35.71 4.10 -19.23
C ALA A 103 -35.39 3.97 -20.74
N LEU A 104 -34.11 4.08 -21.14
CA LEU A 104 -33.70 3.98 -22.54
C LEU A 104 -33.98 2.58 -23.13
N PRO A 105 -34.84 2.44 -24.15
CA PRO A 105 -35.11 1.14 -24.77
C PRO A 105 -33.88 0.55 -25.45
N GLU A 106 -33.70 -0.78 -25.38
CA GLU A 106 -32.56 -1.46 -26.01
C GLU A 106 -32.39 -1.14 -27.51
N PRO A 107 -33.44 -1.10 -28.35
CA PRO A 107 -33.26 -0.79 -29.78
C PRO A 107 -32.70 0.60 -30.02
N GLU A 108 -33.03 1.54 -29.13
CA GLU A 108 -32.52 2.90 -29.19
C GLU A 108 -31.08 2.97 -28.69
N ALA A 109 -30.75 2.25 -27.61
CA ALA A 109 -29.37 2.12 -27.13
C ALA A 109 -28.47 1.51 -28.21
N ARG A 110 -28.92 0.44 -28.87
CA ARG A 110 -28.24 -0.20 -30.01
C ARG A 110 -28.00 0.77 -31.15
N ALA A 111 -29.00 1.58 -31.52
CA ALA A 111 -28.86 2.55 -32.61
C ALA A 111 -27.84 3.66 -32.29
N ARG A 112 -27.66 3.97 -31.00
CA ARG A 112 -26.70 4.97 -30.51
C ARG A 112 -25.32 4.36 -30.21
N ALA A 113 -25.19 3.05 -30.17
CA ALA A 113 -23.98 2.37 -29.72
C ALA A 113 -22.82 2.53 -30.72
N LEU A 114 -21.64 2.88 -30.19
CA LEU A 114 -20.37 2.81 -30.92
C LEU A 114 -20.01 1.34 -31.23
N HIS A 115 -20.30 0.46 -30.29
CA HIS A 115 -20.06 -0.98 -30.40
C HIS A 115 -21.13 -1.74 -29.61
N SER A 116 -21.52 -2.91 -30.11
CA SER A 116 -22.46 -3.81 -29.43
C SER A 116 -21.91 -5.22 -29.41
N SER A 117 -22.02 -5.90 -28.28
CA SER A 117 -21.58 -7.29 -28.11
C SER A 117 -22.56 -8.08 -27.25
N VAL A 118 -22.53 -9.39 -27.40
CA VAL A 118 -23.22 -10.33 -26.50
C VAL A 118 -22.17 -10.93 -25.57
N GLN A 119 -22.37 -10.75 -24.27
CA GLN A 119 -21.46 -11.25 -23.23
C GLN A 119 -21.84 -12.67 -22.79
N GLU A 120 -20.97 -13.30 -22.01
CA GLU A 120 -21.32 -14.53 -21.29
C GLU A 120 -22.62 -14.32 -20.49
N TYR A 121 -23.48 -15.33 -20.47
CA TYR A 121 -24.86 -15.32 -19.94
C TYR A 121 -25.93 -14.62 -20.80
N GLY A 122 -25.64 -14.27 -22.06
CA GLY A 122 -26.65 -13.82 -23.02
C GLY A 122 -27.06 -12.34 -22.89
N ASN A 123 -26.44 -11.61 -21.98
CA ASN A 123 -26.68 -10.17 -21.84
C ASN A 123 -26.06 -9.40 -23.01
N ILE A 124 -26.75 -8.37 -23.47
CA ILE A 124 -26.32 -7.49 -24.56
C ILE A 124 -25.67 -6.26 -23.94
N VAL A 125 -24.47 -5.90 -24.42
CA VAL A 125 -23.74 -4.70 -24.00
C VAL A 125 -23.64 -3.74 -25.17
N HIS A 126 -23.99 -2.48 -24.92
CA HIS A 126 -23.85 -1.37 -25.86
C HIS A 126 -22.87 -0.34 -25.30
N VAL A 127 -21.76 -0.12 -25.98
CA VAL A 127 -20.83 0.98 -25.66
C VAL A 127 -21.41 2.26 -26.24
N LEU A 128 -21.86 3.17 -25.40
CA LEU A 128 -22.53 4.41 -25.81
C LEU A 128 -21.58 5.60 -25.89
N ARG A 129 -20.57 5.64 -25.03
CA ARG A 129 -19.51 6.66 -25.02
C ARG A 129 -18.17 5.99 -24.77
N ARG A 130 -17.15 6.40 -25.51
CA ARG A 130 -15.75 6.08 -25.21
C ARG A 130 -14.90 7.27 -25.58
N ASP A 131 -14.24 7.84 -24.58
CA ASP A 131 -13.26 8.92 -24.73
C ASP A 131 -11.91 8.47 -24.17
N GLU A 132 -10.94 9.38 -24.05
CA GLU A 132 -9.60 9.05 -23.52
C GLU A 132 -9.64 8.68 -22.03
N ARG A 133 -10.61 9.17 -21.27
CA ARG A 133 -10.71 9.01 -19.81
C ARG A 133 -11.61 7.86 -19.41
N SER A 134 -12.72 7.65 -20.10
CA SER A 134 -13.81 6.78 -19.64
C SER A 134 -14.54 6.04 -20.76
N THR A 135 -15.22 4.97 -20.38
CA THR A 135 -16.17 4.24 -21.20
C THR A 135 -17.51 4.17 -20.48
N LEU A 136 -18.60 4.53 -21.16
CA LEU A 136 -19.98 4.36 -20.69
C LEU A 136 -20.65 3.24 -21.50
N GLU A 137 -21.10 2.21 -20.79
CA GLU A 137 -21.77 1.06 -21.36
C GLU A 137 -23.19 0.94 -20.81
N ALA A 138 -24.12 0.45 -21.62
CA ALA A 138 -25.47 0.08 -21.22
C ALA A 138 -25.64 -1.42 -21.39
N ARG A 139 -26.20 -2.09 -20.38
CA ARG A 139 -26.42 -3.54 -20.40
C ARG A 139 -27.90 -3.89 -20.33
N TYR A 140 -28.29 -4.84 -21.17
CA TYR A 140 -29.65 -5.32 -21.33
C TYR A 140 -29.70 -6.84 -21.24
N HIS A 141 -30.84 -7.36 -20.81
CA HIS A 141 -31.19 -8.77 -21.02
C HIS A 141 -31.45 -9.02 -22.51
N ASP A 142 -31.46 -10.29 -22.90
CA ASP A 142 -31.81 -10.73 -24.26
C ASP A 142 -33.25 -10.36 -24.67
N ASP A 143 -34.15 -10.23 -23.69
CA ASP A 143 -35.53 -9.75 -23.85
C ASP A 143 -35.65 -8.21 -23.98
N GLY A 144 -34.53 -7.47 -23.93
CA GLY A 144 -34.47 -6.02 -24.08
C GLY A 144 -34.75 -5.23 -22.80
N ARG A 145 -34.94 -5.89 -21.64
CA ARG A 145 -35.03 -5.18 -20.35
C ARG A 145 -33.67 -4.64 -19.93
N PHE A 146 -33.66 -3.38 -19.47
CA PHE A 146 -32.48 -2.71 -18.95
C PHE A 146 -31.97 -3.41 -17.68
N ILE A 147 -30.64 -3.46 -17.50
CA ILE A 147 -30.01 -4.00 -16.29
C ILE A 147 -29.25 -2.88 -15.55
N TRP A 148 -28.29 -2.22 -16.22
CA TRP A 148 -27.46 -1.15 -15.63
C TRP A 148 -26.68 -0.37 -16.70
N PHE A 149 -26.26 0.84 -16.35
CA PHE A 149 -25.11 1.48 -16.99
C PHE A 149 -23.84 1.24 -16.18
N LEU A 150 -22.73 1.15 -16.89
CA LEU A 150 -21.39 1.12 -16.32
C LEU A 150 -20.58 2.28 -16.87
N LEU A 151 -20.18 3.18 -15.98
CA LEU A 151 -19.12 4.14 -16.27
C LEU A 151 -17.81 3.60 -15.71
N THR A 152 -16.84 3.31 -16.58
CA THR A 152 -15.53 2.76 -16.21
C THR A 152 -14.44 3.75 -16.57
N LEU A 153 -13.47 3.93 -15.67
CA LEU A 153 -12.23 4.62 -15.96
C LEU A 153 -11.44 3.77 -16.97
N ASN A 154 -11.13 4.33 -18.13
CA ASN A 154 -10.23 3.65 -19.06
C ASN A 154 -8.87 3.55 -18.38
N GLU A 155 -8.19 2.40 -18.54
CA GLU A 155 -6.81 2.29 -18.07
C GLU A 155 -5.99 3.40 -18.71
N ARG A 156 -5.61 4.37 -17.88
CA ARG A 156 -4.61 5.38 -18.26
C ARG A 156 -3.27 4.68 -18.37
N ASP A 157 -2.53 5.08 -19.39
CA ASP A 157 -1.11 4.77 -19.52
C ASP A 157 -0.39 5.21 -18.24
N GLU A 158 0.63 4.46 -17.84
CA GLU A 158 1.41 4.71 -16.62
C GLU A 158 2.13 6.07 -16.68
N ASP A 159 2.30 6.57 -17.91
CA ASP A 159 2.88 7.86 -18.25
C ASP A 159 1.85 9.00 -18.37
N ASP A 160 0.59 8.82 -17.93
CA ASP A 160 -0.39 9.90 -17.96
C ASP A 160 0.08 11.08 -17.08
N PRO A 161 0.30 12.26 -17.68
CA PRO A 161 0.93 13.38 -16.99
C PRO A 161 0.07 13.97 -15.87
N GLU A 162 -1.24 13.72 -15.85
CA GLU A 162 -2.13 14.18 -14.76
C GLU A 162 -2.09 13.22 -13.57
N LEU A 163 -1.88 11.92 -13.80
CA LEU A 163 -1.61 10.95 -12.72
C LEU A 163 -0.26 11.24 -12.07
N LEU A 164 0.77 11.49 -12.88
CA LEU A 164 2.11 11.88 -12.41
C LEU A 164 2.07 13.16 -11.57
N LYS A 165 1.44 14.23 -12.08
CA LYS A 165 1.30 15.50 -11.33
C LYS A 165 0.57 15.34 -10.00
N SER A 166 -0.43 14.45 -9.93
CA SER A 166 -1.16 14.20 -8.68
C SER A 166 -0.31 13.42 -7.68
N ALA A 167 0.55 12.51 -8.14
CA ALA A 167 1.48 11.79 -7.28
C ALA A 167 2.57 12.74 -6.77
N ASP A 168 3.19 13.53 -7.66
CA ASP A 168 4.23 14.51 -7.34
C ASP A 168 3.72 15.57 -6.36
N ALA A 169 2.50 16.09 -6.55
CA ALA A 169 1.91 17.07 -5.65
C ALA A 169 1.67 16.52 -4.23
N VAL A 170 1.44 15.21 -4.10
CA VAL A 170 1.22 14.55 -2.81
C VAL A 170 2.52 14.23 -2.12
N LEU A 171 3.53 13.74 -2.86
CA LEU A 171 4.89 13.60 -2.35
C LEU A 171 5.45 14.95 -1.89
N ALA A 172 5.19 16.02 -2.65
CA ALA A 172 5.60 17.39 -2.29
C ALA A 172 4.81 17.98 -1.11
N ALA A 173 3.61 17.47 -0.82
CA ALA A 173 2.78 17.91 0.30
C ALA A 173 3.03 17.11 1.59
N ALA A 174 3.63 15.92 1.50
CA ALA A 174 4.11 15.20 2.66
C ALA A 174 5.23 16.01 3.33
N PRO A 175 5.19 16.21 4.66
CA PRO A 175 6.26 16.93 5.34
C PRO A 175 7.57 16.16 5.13
N ALA A 176 8.55 16.79 4.49
CA ALA A 176 9.88 16.22 4.37
C ALA A 176 10.43 15.96 5.78
N ARG A 177 10.78 14.70 6.08
CA ARG A 177 11.43 14.34 7.34
C ARG A 177 12.82 14.97 7.35
N GLU A 178 13.13 15.73 8.41
CA GLU A 178 14.50 16.18 8.64
C GLU A 178 15.32 14.99 9.14
N TYR A 179 16.39 14.65 8.42
CA TYR A 179 17.26 13.55 8.78
C TYR A 179 18.37 14.06 9.71
N PRO A 180 18.40 13.61 10.98
CA PRO A 180 19.46 14.00 11.89
C PRO A 180 20.83 13.55 11.38
N SER A 181 21.85 14.39 11.60
CA SER A 181 23.23 14.02 11.28
C SER A 181 23.77 13.09 12.37
N TRP A 182 23.76 11.79 12.09
CA TRP A 182 24.39 10.78 12.93
C TRP A 182 25.90 10.68 12.64
N PRO A 183 26.73 10.37 13.66
CA PRO A 183 28.14 10.06 13.43
C PRO A 183 28.27 8.79 12.58
N GLU A 184 29.42 8.64 11.89
CA GLU A 184 29.79 7.37 11.28
C GLU A 184 29.84 6.27 12.36
N PRO A 185 29.40 5.04 12.07
CA PRO A 185 29.52 3.94 13.01
C PRO A 185 30.99 3.66 13.32
N GLY A 186 31.29 3.40 14.58
CA GLY A 186 32.60 2.91 14.97
C GLY A 186 32.77 1.46 14.49
N ALA A 187 33.98 1.09 14.02
CA ALA A 187 34.27 -0.28 13.59
C ALA A 187 33.99 -1.36 14.66
N ASP A 188 33.97 -0.96 15.94
CA ASP A 188 33.68 -1.81 17.09
C ASP A 188 32.51 -1.27 17.92
N GLU A 189 31.57 -0.54 17.31
CA GLU A 189 30.38 -0.04 18.02
C GLU A 189 29.58 -1.22 18.58
N PRO A 190 29.46 -1.36 19.92
CA PRO A 190 28.81 -2.51 20.51
C PRO A 190 27.30 -2.42 20.31
N PHE A 191 26.67 -3.57 20.13
CA PHE A 191 25.21 -3.66 20.17
C PHE A 191 24.63 -3.20 21.51
N PRO A 192 23.43 -2.60 21.49
CA PRO A 192 22.61 -2.46 22.68
C PRO A 192 22.41 -3.80 23.37
N ALA A 193 22.22 -3.77 24.70
CA ALA A 193 22.17 -4.98 25.52
C ALA A 193 21.13 -6.01 25.03
N ALA A 194 19.94 -5.56 24.63
CA ALA A 194 18.89 -6.45 24.11
C ALA A 194 19.26 -7.09 22.77
N LEU A 195 19.91 -6.34 21.87
CA LEU A 195 20.38 -6.84 20.58
C LEU A 195 21.57 -7.80 20.77
N ARG A 196 22.45 -7.54 21.73
CA ARG A 196 23.50 -8.47 22.14
C ARG A 196 22.91 -9.78 22.69
N ALA A 197 21.90 -9.71 23.55
CA ALA A 197 21.23 -10.89 24.08
C ALA A 197 20.56 -11.72 22.96
N LEU A 198 19.94 -11.05 21.99
CA LEU A 198 19.38 -11.69 20.79
C LEU A 198 20.46 -12.39 19.95
N HIS A 199 21.59 -11.72 19.72
CA HIS A 199 22.74 -12.31 19.03
C HIS A 199 23.25 -13.57 19.74
N ASP A 200 23.45 -13.48 21.07
CA ASP A 200 23.96 -14.60 21.85
C ASP A 200 22.96 -15.78 21.87
N HIS A 201 21.66 -15.48 21.87
CA HIS A 201 20.61 -16.49 21.69
C HIS A 201 20.71 -17.17 20.33
N GLN A 202 20.84 -16.42 19.25
CA GLN A 202 20.99 -16.99 17.91
C GLN A 202 22.23 -17.87 17.80
N ALA A 203 23.37 -17.43 18.34
CA ALA A 203 24.61 -18.20 18.31
C ALA A 203 24.47 -19.54 19.06
N ALA A 204 23.66 -19.58 20.12
CA ALA A 204 23.45 -20.77 20.94
C ALA A 204 22.35 -21.71 20.41
N HIS A 205 21.30 -21.16 19.81
CA HIS A 205 20.05 -21.88 19.53
C HIS A 205 19.55 -21.77 18.09
N GLY A 206 20.07 -20.81 17.32
CA GLY A 206 19.54 -20.43 16.01
C GLY A 206 18.19 -19.70 16.13
N PHE A 207 17.59 -19.40 14.98
CA PHE A 207 16.23 -18.85 14.88
C PHE A 207 15.24 -19.81 14.19
N GLY A 208 15.55 -21.10 14.14
CA GLY A 208 14.74 -22.07 13.41
C GLY A 208 14.73 -21.77 11.90
N GLU A 209 13.53 -21.64 11.34
CA GLU A 209 13.29 -21.41 9.90
C GLU A 209 13.35 -19.93 9.49
N ILE A 210 13.60 -19.00 10.44
CA ILE A 210 13.75 -17.59 10.10
C ILE A 210 15.05 -17.38 9.31
N ASP A 211 14.97 -16.91 8.07
CA ASP A 211 16.13 -16.60 7.22
C ASP A 211 16.76 -15.26 7.62
N PHE A 212 17.47 -15.28 8.74
CA PHE A 212 18.10 -14.09 9.31
C PHE A 212 19.35 -14.48 10.10
N GLU A 213 20.50 -13.90 9.76
CA GLU A 213 21.80 -14.07 10.43
C GLU A 213 22.26 -12.75 11.05
N MET A 214 22.48 -12.73 12.37
CA MET A 214 23.03 -11.57 13.07
C MET A 214 24.55 -11.49 12.93
N ARG A 215 25.05 -10.26 12.90
CA ARG A 215 26.48 -9.95 12.95
C ARG A 215 26.94 -9.78 14.39
N ASP A 216 28.25 -9.84 14.63
CA ASP A 216 28.82 -9.62 15.97
C ASP A 216 28.77 -8.15 16.43
N HIS A 217 28.75 -7.21 15.48
CA HIS A 217 28.76 -5.75 15.66
C HIS A 217 28.08 -5.08 14.47
N PHE A 218 27.82 -3.77 14.58
CA PHE A 218 27.25 -3.01 13.48
C PHE A 218 28.21 -2.99 12.28
N ALA A 219 27.72 -3.38 11.10
CA ALA A 219 28.53 -3.41 9.89
C ALA A 219 28.59 -2.05 9.20
N PHE A 220 29.77 -1.74 8.64
CA PHE A 220 30.02 -0.61 7.76
C PHE A 220 30.15 -1.07 6.31
N GLY A 221 29.67 -0.25 5.37
CA GLY A 221 29.91 -0.40 3.92
C GLY A 221 28.73 -0.99 3.13
N GLY A 222 27.77 -1.61 3.79
CA GLY A 222 26.59 -2.21 3.12
C GLY A 222 25.69 -1.15 2.46
N PRO A 223 25.16 -0.18 3.24
CA PRO A 223 24.31 0.89 2.71
C PRO A 223 25.01 1.72 1.62
N HIS A 224 26.31 2.00 1.74
CA HIS A 224 27.08 2.70 0.71
C HIS A 224 27.26 1.87 -0.55
N ALA A 225 27.61 0.58 -0.43
CA ALA A 225 27.77 -0.28 -1.60
C ALA A 225 26.49 -0.34 -2.45
N TRP A 226 25.34 -0.20 -1.80
CA TRP A 226 24.04 -0.26 -2.43
C TRP A 226 23.57 1.10 -3.00
N THR A 227 23.71 2.19 -2.24
CA THR A 227 23.27 3.53 -2.69
C THR A 227 24.33 4.27 -3.53
N GLY A 228 25.58 3.80 -3.54
CA GLY A 228 26.71 4.57 -4.07
C GLY A 228 27.04 5.83 -3.26
N ASN A 229 26.34 6.08 -2.15
CA ASN A 229 26.44 7.32 -1.38
C ASN A 229 26.95 7.06 0.04
N PRO A 230 28.13 7.60 0.40
CA PRO A 230 28.69 7.42 1.74
C PRO A 230 27.79 7.97 2.86
N ALA A 231 26.82 8.85 2.56
CA ALA A 231 25.87 9.34 3.54
C ALA A 231 24.95 8.25 4.08
N ALA A 232 24.69 7.18 3.32
CA ALA A 232 23.85 6.07 3.75
C ALA A 232 24.43 5.34 4.98
N GLU A 233 25.77 5.31 5.13
CA GLU A 233 26.43 4.71 6.30
C GLU A 233 26.09 5.42 7.61
N ARG A 234 25.77 6.71 7.54
CA ARG A 234 25.36 7.49 8.71
C ARG A 234 23.94 7.19 9.12
N GLU A 235 23.08 6.80 8.20
CA GLU A 235 21.64 6.65 8.43
C GLU A 235 21.22 5.22 8.78
N PHE A 236 22.04 4.22 8.46
CA PHE A 236 21.70 2.82 8.70
C PHE A 236 22.73 2.14 9.60
N ARG A 237 22.26 1.48 10.65
CA ARG A 237 23.09 0.61 11.51
C ARG A 237 22.74 -0.84 11.23
N VAL A 238 23.50 -1.45 10.32
CA VAL A 238 23.29 -2.83 9.88
C VAL A 238 23.70 -3.80 10.98
N PHE A 239 22.79 -4.68 11.41
CA PHE A 239 23.05 -5.65 12.48
C PHE A 239 22.87 -7.11 12.04
N GLY A 240 22.37 -7.35 10.83
CA GLY A 240 22.24 -8.70 10.28
C GLY A 240 21.95 -8.70 8.79
N HIS A 241 21.85 -9.90 8.22
CA HIS A 241 21.48 -10.11 6.83
C HIS A 241 20.67 -11.41 6.66
N ASP A 242 20.02 -11.59 5.53
CA ASP A 242 19.43 -12.88 5.14
C ASP A 242 20.42 -13.71 4.30
N GLY A 243 20.00 -14.90 3.84
CA GLY A 243 20.77 -15.73 2.93
C GLY A 243 20.93 -15.18 1.51
N SER A 244 20.12 -14.19 1.11
CA SER A 244 20.17 -13.55 -0.21
C SER A 244 21.13 -12.35 -0.28
N GLY A 245 21.52 -11.82 0.89
CA GLY A 245 22.34 -10.61 1.02
C GLY A 245 21.56 -9.34 1.36
N GLY A 246 20.25 -9.45 1.58
CA GLY A 246 19.43 -8.39 2.15
C GLY A 246 19.87 -8.04 3.57
N LEU A 247 19.78 -6.75 3.92
CA LEU A 247 20.33 -6.19 5.16
C LEU A 247 19.21 -5.85 6.14
N ALA A 248 19.33 -6.29 7.39
CA ALA A 248 18.53 -5.77 8.50
C ALA A 248 19.30 -4.65 9.21
N ALA A 249 18.67 -3.49 9.34
CA ALA A 249 19.31 -2.30 9.90
C ALA A 249 18.35 -1.48 10.76
N PHE A 250 18.91 -0.72 11.71
CA PHE A 250 18.19 0.42 12.26
C PHE A 250 18.30 1.60 11.30
N TRP A 251 17.19 2.29 11.05
CA TRP A 251 17.17 3.54 10.29
C TRP A 251 17.11 4.72 11.26
N LEU A 252 18.19 5.50 11.31
CA LEU A 252 18.43 6.50 12.35
C LEU A 252 17.71 7.82 12.08
N VAL A 253 16.38 7.83 12.23
CA VAL A 253 15.52 8.96 11.89
C VAL A 253 15.08 9.81 13.07
N HIS A 254 15.15 9.31 14.29
CA HIS A 254 14.73 10.04 15.49
C HIS A 254 15.91 10.70 16.17
N GLU A 255 16.00 12.03 16.09
CA GLU A 255 17.09 12.79 16.74
C GLU A 255 17.09 12.55 18.27
N GLY A 256 18.28 12.31 18.82
CA GLY A 256 18.49 12.20 20.28
C GLY A 256 17.93 10.93 20.93
N ARG A 257 17.35 10.00 20.15
CA ARG A 257 16.87 8.70 20.66
C ARG A 257 17.92 7.60 20.51
N PRO A 258 18.07 6.69 21.48
CA PRO A 258 19.02 5.59 21.38
C PRO A 258 18.67 4.66 20.20
N VAL A 259 19.65 3.89 19.71
CA VAL A 259 19.49 3.08 18.50
C VAL A 259 18.36 2.04 18.64
N GLU A 260 18.15 1.49 19.84
CA GLU A 260 17.04 0.55 20.12
C GLU A 260 15.64 1.17 19.98
N GLU A 261 15.52 2.50 19.98
CA GLU A 261 14.28 3.23 19.76
C GLU A 261 14.10 3.71 18.30
N GLN A 262 15.06 3.39 17.42
CA GLN A 262 14.97 3.67 15.99
C GLN A 262 14.19 2.57 15.27
N PRO A 263 13.48 2.89 14.17
CA PRO A 263 12.82 1.88 13.36
C PRO A 263 13.82 0.88 12.79
N VAL A 264 13.38 -0.37 12.67
CA VAL A 264 14.09 -1.45 12.01
C VAL A 264 13.57 -1.56 10.59
N VAL A 265 14.48 -1.66 9.63
CA VAL A 265 14.20 -1.75 8.20
C VAL A 265 14.91 -2.97 7.60
N PHE A 266 14.38 -3.46 6.50
CA PHE A 266 15.02 -4.46 5.65
C PHE A 266 15.30 -3.86 4.28
N LEU A 267 16.52 -4.04 3.78
CA LEU A 267 17.03 -3.46 2.55
C LEU A 267 17.56 -4.57 1.63
N GLU A 268 17.01 -4.72 0.44
CA GLU A 268 17.39 -5.76 -0.53
C GLU A 268 17.46 -5.14 -1.94
N SER A 269 18.37 -5.64 -2.79
CA SER A 269 18.70 -5.02 -4.08
C SER A 269 17.72 -5.30 -5.22
N GLU A 270 16.96 -6.38 -5.16
CA GLU A 270 15.95 -6.80 -6.13
C GLU A 270 14.54 -6.27 -5.79
N GLY A 271 14.41 -5.51 -4.72
CA GLY A 271 13.25 -4.67 -4.41
C GLY A 271 12.42 -5.11 -3.20
N ALA A 272 12.83 -6.15 -2.47
CA ALA A 272 12.19 -6.50 -1.20
C ALA A 272 12.70 -5.57 -0.08
N MET A 273 12.10 -4.39 0.06
CA MET A 273 12.51 -3.39 1.05
C MET A 273 11.32 -2.77 1.77
N GLY A 274 11.51 -2.48 3.06
CA GLY A 274 10.52 -1.72 3.82
C GLY A 274 10.85 -1.62 5.31
N PRO A 275 10.04 -0.85 6.05
CA PRO A 275 10.07 -0.85 7.49
C PRO A 275 9.52 -2.19 8.03
N VAL A 276 10.25 -2.75 9.00
CA VAL A 276 9.95 -4.06 9.62
C VAL A 276 9.27 -3.87 10.96
N ALA A 277 9.81 -2.98 11.80
CA ALA A 277 9.31 -2.73 13.14
C ALA A 277 9.58 -1.27 13.57
N PRO A 278 8.73 -0.67 14.43
CA PRO A 278 8.96 0.70 14.91
C PRO A 278 10.19 0.87 15.82
N ASN A 279 10.68 -0.21 16.43
CA ASN A 279 11.83 -0.22 17.35
C ASN A 279 12.34 -1.65 17.61
N LEU A 280 13.45 -1.80 18.36
CA LEU A 280 14.03 -3.10 18.70
C LEU A 280 13.09 -3.97 19.54
N CYS A 281 12.32 -3.39 20.47
CA CYS A 281 11.39 -4.17 21.28
C CYS A 281 10.31 -4.81 20.40
N ASP A 282 9.77 -4.08 19.42
CA ASP A 282 8.79 -4.60 18.47
C ASP A 282 9.42 -5.63 17.51
N LEU A 283 10.69 -5.47 17.09
CA LEU A 283 11.42 -6.49 16.34
C LEU A 283 11.51 -7.82 17.13
N LEU A 284 11.83 -7.76 18.42
CA LEU A 284 11.91 -8.97 19.25
C LEU A 284 10.55 -9.69 19.33
N HIS A 285 9.43 -8.95 19.36
CA HIS A 285 8.11 -9.56 19.33
C HIS A 285 7.76 -10.18 17.97
N LEU A 286 8.20 -9.59 16.86
CA LEU A 286 8.08 -10.20 15.54
C LEU A 286 8.85 -11.52 15.46
N LEU A 287 10.12 -11.50 15.86
CA LEU A 287 10.97 -12.70 15.90
C LEU A 287 10.42 -13.76 16.86
N ALA A 288 9.89 -13.34 18.01
CA ALA A 288 9.19 -14.23 18.94
C ALA A 288 7.94 -14.87 18.32
N GLY A 289 7.31 -14.20 17.35
CA GLY A 289 6.22 -14.75 16.55
C GLY A 289 6.67 -15.66 15.41
N GLY A 290 7.97 -15.88 15.21
CA GLY A 290 8.50 -16.69 14.12
C GLY A 290 8.66 -15.93 12.80
N ILE A 291 8.66 -14.60 12.82
CA ILE A 291 8.69 -13.76 11.61
C ILE A 291 9.96 -12.91 11.60
N GLY A 292 10.84 -13.17 10.62
CA GLY A 292 12.05 -12.39 10.40
C GLY A 292 11.84 -11.14 9.56
N PRO A 293 12.91 -10.33 9.37
CA PRO A 293 12.87 -9.12 8.56
C PRO A 293 12.42 -9.37 7.12
N TYR A 294 12.99 -10.39 6.45
CA TYR A 294 12.61 -10.73 5.08
C TYR A 294 11.15 -11.21 5.00
N GLU A 295 10.71 -12.06 5.92
CA GLU A 295 9.34 -12.58 5.95
C GLU A 295 8.32 -11.49 6.24
N ALA A 296 8.65 -10.54 7.11
CA ALA A 296 7.78 -9.40 7.41
C ALA A 296 7.49 -8.58 6.15
N ILE A 297 8.50 -8.32 5.32
CA ILE A 297 8.35 -7.58 4.06
C ILE A 297 7.69 -8.44 2.97
N THR A 298 8.09 -9.71 2.85
CA THR A 298 7.70 -10.57 1.72
C THR A 298 6.42 -11.35 1.96
N PHE A 299 6.00 -11.58 3.19
CA PHE A 299 4.82 -12.39 3.49
C PHE A 299 3.90 -11.74 4.52
N GLY A 300 4.39 -10.74 5.27
CA GLY A 300 3.65 -10.08 6.33
C GLY A 300 3.39 -11.01 7.52
N ALA A 301 2.39 -10.67 8.32
CA ALA A 301 2.01 -11.44 9.51
C ALA A 301 1.37 -12.81 9.20
N SER A 302 1.06 -13.07 7.92
CA SER A 302 0.42 -14.31 7.45
C SER A 302 1.45 -15.35 6.98
N TYR A 303 2.71 -15.22 7.39
CA TYR A 303 3.73 -16.21 7.08
C TYR A 303 3.32 -17.57 7.67
N TRP A 304 3.03 -18.52 6.79
CA TRP A 304 2.37 -19.77 7.14
C TRP A 304 3.30 -20.79 7.81
N ASP A 305 4.62 -20.54 7.75
CA ASP A 305 5.67 -21.37 8.36
C ASP A 305 6.27 -20.70 9.62
N ALA A 306 5.57 -19.72 10.19
CA ALA A 306 6.04 -19.02 11.38
C ALA A 306 5.96 -19.91 12.63
N ASP A 307 7.12 -20.34 13.12
CA ASP A 307 7.26 -21.09 14.38
C ASP A 307 7.58 -20.14 15.55
N PRO A 308 6.73 -20.07 16.60
CA PRO A 308 6.95 -19.18 17.73
C PRO A 308 8.28 -19.44 18.46
N GLN A 309 8.98 -18.36 18.81
CA GLN A 309 10.26 -18.36 19.53
C GLN A 309 10.07 -17.75 20.94
N PRO A 310 9.53 -18.51 21.92
CA PRO A 310 9.16 -17.96 23.24
C PRO A 310 10.36 -17.42 24.03
N GLU A 311 11.57 -17.93 23.80
CA GLU A 311 12.76 -17.43 24.47
C GLU A 311 13.15 -16.02 23.99
N ILE A 312 12.84 -15.66 22.74
CA ILE A 312 13.03 -14.28 22.24
C ILE A 312 12.04 -13.31 22.90
N ALA A 313 10.80 -13.75 23.17
CA ALA A 313 9.85 -12.95 23.93
C ALA A 313 10.36 -12.64 25.34
N ARG A 314 11.06 -13.59 25.98
CA ARG A 314 11.68 -13.35 27.29
C ARG A 314 12.80 -12.32 27.24
N ILE A 315 13.62 -12.33 26.18
CA ILE A 315 14.64 -11.28 25.97
C ILE A 315 13.95 -9.91 25.89
N ALA A 316 12.82 -9.80 25.19
CA ALA A 316 12.06 -8.55 25.12
C ALA A 316 11.56 -8.10 26.51
N GLU A 317 10.96 -9.00 27.29
CA GLU A 317 10.47 -8.71 28.64
C GLU A 317 11.59 -8.34 29.62
N ASP A 318 12.72 -9.05 29.58
CA ASP A 318 13.85 -8.82 30.49
C ASP A 318 14.51 -7.45 30.27
N HIS A 319 14.50 -6.95 29.03
CA HIS A 319 15.15 -5.69 28.66
C HIS A 319 14.22 -4.48 28.61
N PHE A 320 12.95 -4.66 28.24
CA PHE A 320 11.99 -3.55 28.05
C PHE A 320 10.83 -3.57 29.05
N GLY A 321 10.76 -4.60 29.89
CA GLY A 321 9.67 -4.82 30.83
C GLY A 321 8.41 -5.38 30.18
N PRO A 322 7.40 -5.74 31.01
CA PRO A 322 6.14 -6.28 30.51
C PRO A 322 5.39 -5.21 29.70
N ARG A 323 4.92 -5.59 28.51
CA ARG A 323 4.12 -4.75 27.63
C ARG A 323 2.79 -5.41 27.29
N ARG A 324 1.87 -4.60 26.75
CA ARG A 324 0.68 -5.14 26.08
C ARG A 324 1.17 -6.04 24.95
N ALA A 325 0.65 -7.26 24.88
CA ALA A 325 0.88 -8.14 23.73
C ALA A 325 0.45 -7.42 22.45
N ARG A 326 1.41 -7.25 21.54
CA ARG A 326 1.17 -6.79 20.17
C ARG A 326 1.26 -7.99 19.25
N THR A 327 0.35 -8.05 18.30
CA THR A 327 0.39 -9.04 17.22
C THR A 327 1.44 -8.62 16.18
N PRO A 328 2.03 -9.57 15.43
CA PRO A 328 2.89 -9.23 14.29
C PRO A 328 2.23 -8.29 13.28
N GLN A 329 0.92 -8.43 13.06
CA GLN A 329 0.13 -7.54 12.20
C GLN A 329 0.19 -6.09 12.71
N GLU A 330 -0.13 -5.85 13.99
CA GLU A 330 -0.10 -4.50 14.57
C GLU A 330 1.31 -3.87 14.53
N ILE A 331 2.37 -4.67 14.58
CA ILE A 331 3.74 -4.16 14.52
C ILE A 331 4.07 -3.71 13.09
N ILE A 332 3.79 -4.56 12.10
CA ILE A 332 4.06 -4.27 10.69
C ILE A 332 3.22 -3.08 10.23
N ASP A 333 1.94 -3.02 10.61
CA ASP A 333 1.04 -1.92 10.22
C ASP A 333 1.51 -0.57 10.79
N ASP A 334 1.96 -0.54 12.04
CA ASP A 334 2.50 0.68 12.65
C ASP A 334 3.82 1.09 11.99
N ALA A 335 4.68 0.12 11.65
CA ALA A 335 5.95 0.39 10.96
C ALA A 335 5.71 0.97 9.55
N ASP A 336 4.82 0.37 8.76
CA ASP A 336 4.46 0.87 7.43
C ASP A 336 3.76 2.23 7.50
N GLY A 337 2.88 2.44 8.48
CA GLY A 337 2.17 3.70 8.67
C GLY A 337 3.07 4.88 9.05
N GLU A 338 4.11 4.65 9.86
CA GLU A 338 4.99 5.72 10.35
C GLU A 338 6.24 5.93 9.47
N TYR A 339 6.71 4.90 8.77
CA TYR A 339 8.00 4.90 8.06
C TYR A 339 7.89 4.54 6.58
N SER A 340 6.73 4.80 5.96
CA SER A 340 6.50 4.60 4.53
C SER A 340 7.44 5.40 3.61
N ASP A 341 8.11 6.42 4.15
CA ASP A 341 9.06 7.30 3.44
C ASP A 341 10.44 6.68 3.22
N LEU A 342 10.71 5.47 3.73
CA LEU A 342 12.00 4.79 3.60
C LEU A 342 12.47 4.66 2.14
N MET A 343 11.59 4.20 1.24
CA MET A 343 11.94 3.98 -0.16
C MET A 343 12.37 5.28 -0.84
N ASP A 344 11.60 6.35 -0.64
CA ASP A 344 11.91 7.67 -1.20
C ASP A 344 13.24 8.19 -0.64
N ARG A 345 13.54 7.91 0.63
CA ARG A 345 14.83 8.27 1.23
C ARG A 345 15.99 7.52 0.59
N VAL A 346 15.85 6.22 0.42
CA VAL A 346 16.84 5.38 -0.24
C VAL A 346 17.09 5.87 -1.66
N ASP A 347 16.03 6.15 -2.43
CA ASP A 347 16.14 6.63 -3.80
C ASP A 347 16.85 7.99 -3.84
N ALA A 348 16.57 8.88 -2.88
CA ALA A 348 17.29 10.16 -2.74
C ALA A 348 18.75 10.02 -2.32
N LEU A 349 19.12 8.92 -1.66
CA LEU A 349 20.51 8.60 -1.32
C LEU A 349 21.24 7.99 -2.52
N SER A 350 20.53 7.26 -3.39
CA SER A 350 21.10 6.62 -4.57
C SER A 350 21.71 7.63 -5.55
N THR A 351 22.99 7.50 -5.84
CA THR A 351 23.68 8.35 -6.83
C THR A 351 23.57 7.69 -8.22
N HIS A 352 22.82 8.31 -9.13
CA HIS A 352 22.75 7.88 -10.54
C HIS A 352 24.00 8.23 -11.34
#